data_AF-A0A929IFK6-F1
#
_entry.id   AF-A0A929IFK6-F1
#
_cell.length_a   1.000
_cell.length_b   1.000
_cell.length_c   1.000
_cell.angle_alpha   90.00
_cell.angle_beta   90.00
_cell.angle_gamma   90.00
#
_symmetry.space_group_name_H-M   'P 1'
#
loop_
_entity.id
_entity.type
_entity.pdbx_description
1 polymer ?
#
loop_
_entity_poly.entity_id
_entity_poly.type
_entity_poly.pdbx_seq_one_letter_code
_entity_poly.pdbx_strand_id
1 'polypeptide(L)'
;TGLVIDARGIEARPAMSPKIVDETGREVYGSAYVSREFAVQQGMTGYAKDLIAAQQNTRVTNDPLTIKGLKTEGPGNSDIVVSDADAGKVLSSSENLSFLQKCRVMIVLD
;
A
#
# COMPACT_ATOMS: atom_id res chain seq x y z
N THR A 1 10.99 2.43 7.11
CA THR A 1 10.71 1.41 6.10
C THR A 1 9.22 1.16 6.05
N GLY A 2 8.52 1.95 5.24
CA GLY A 2 7.10 1.76 4.89
C GLY A 2 6.97 1.28 3.46
N LEU A 3 5.76 1.31 2.93
CA LEU A 3 5.45 0.94 1.55
C LEU A 3 4.91 2.15 0.80
N VAL A 4 5.44 2.40 -0.40
CA VAL A 4 4.89 3.35 -1.35
C VAL A 4 4.43 2.57 -2.57
N ILE A 5 3.16 2.69 -2.94
CA ILE A 5 2.62 2.09 -4.16
C ILE A 5 2.35 3.20 -5.17
N ASP A 6 3.03 3.16 -6.31
CA ASP A 6 2.70 4.01 -7.46
C ASP A 6 1.50 3.42 -8.19
N ALA A 7 0.32 4.01 -8.00
CA ALA A 7 -0.94 3.61 -8.61
C ALA A 7 -1.46 4.65 -9.63
N ARG A 8 -0.56 5.50 -10.14
CA ARG A 8 -0.89 6.42 -11.23
C ARG A 8 -1.10 5.68 -12.54
N GLY A 9 -2.01 6.19 -13.37
CA GLY A 9 -2.31 5.61 -14.68
C GLY A 9 -3.11 4.30 -14.66
N ILE A 10 -3.59 3.84 -13.50
CA ILE A 10 -4.46 2.64 -13.35
C ILE A 10 -5.84 2.97 -12.77
N GLU A 11 -6.23 4.25 -12.83
CA GLU A 11 -7.52 4.78 -12.38
C GLU A 11 -7.86 4.46 -10.91
N ALA A 12 -6.82 4.33 -10.07
CA ALA A 12 -6.96 4.07 -8.65
C ALA A 12 -7.66 5.22 -7.93
N ARG A 13 -8.59 4.87 -7.04
CA ARG A 13 -9.38 5.81 -6.25
C ARG A 13 -9.11 5.65 -4.76
N PRO A 14 -9.13 6.75 -4.00
CA PRO A 14 -8.95 6.68 -2.56
C PRO A 14 -10.15 6.01 -1.90
N ALA A 15 -9.88 5.19 -0.88
CA ALA A 15 -10.88 4.48 -0.10
C ALA A 15 -10.50 4.42 1.38
N MET A 16 -11.48 4.11 2.23
CA MET A 16 -11.24 3.95 3.68
C MET A 16 -10.48 2.67 4.02
N SER A 17 -10.64 1.62 3.20
CA SER A 17 -10.02 0.32 3.42
C SER A 17 -9.57 -0.30 2.10
N PRO A 18 -8.57 0.29 1.41
CA PRO A 18 -8.01 -0.31 0.21
C PRO A 18 -7.26 -1.59 0.54
N LYS A 19 -7.23 -2.52 -0.42
CA LYS A 19 -6.42 -3.74 -0.35
C LYS A 19 -5.32 -3.71 -1.40
N ILE A 20 -4.20 -4.36 -1.08
CA ILE A 20 -3.16 -4.68 -2.05
C ILE A 20 -3.15 -6.19 -2.21
N VAL A 21 -3.27 -6.64 -3.46
CA VAL A 21 -3.32 -8.06 -3.82
C VAL A 21 -2.25 -8.37 -4.85
N ASP A 22 -1.80 -9.62 -4.89
CA ASP A 22 -0.94 -10.10 -5.97
C ASP A 22 -1.74 -10.49 -7.21
N GLU A 23 -1.07 -10.97 -8.26
CA GLU A 23 -1.70 -11.29 -9.55
C GLU A 23 -2.68 -12.47 -9.45
N THR A 24 -2.56 -13.27 -8.39
CA THR A 24 -3.43 -14.41 -8.08
C THR A 24 -4.64 -14.02 -7.21
N GLY A 25 -4.71 -12.76 -6.76
CA GLY A 25 -5.76 -12.26 -5.87
C GLY A 25 -5.51 -12.54 -4.39
N ARG A 26 -4.29 -12.97 -4.02
CA ARG A 26 -3.93 -13.17 -2.62
C ARG A 26 -3.66 -11.81 -1.98
N GLU A 27 -4.27 -11.58 -0.82
CA GLU A 27 -4.08 -10.35 -0.04
C GLU A 27 -2.64 -10.24 0.48
N VAL A 28 -1.93 -9.22 -0.01
CA VAL A 28 -0.57 -8.83 0.42
C VAL A 28 -0.66 -7.79 1.53
N TYR A 29 -1.65 -6.89 1.45
CA TYR A 29 -1.96 -5.91 2.49
C TYR A 29 -3.48 -5.67 2.55
N GLY A 30 -4.02 -5.64 3.75
CA GLY A 30 -5.44 -5.40 3.98
C GLY A 30 -5.78 -5.52 5.46
N SER A 31 -7.06 -5.42 5.79
CA SER A 31 -7.55 -5.41 7.17
C SER A 31 -7.13 -6.64 7.99
N ALA A 32 -6.80 -7.77 7.35
CA ALA A 32 -6.33 -8.96 8.04
C ALA A 32 -4.92 -8.80 8.64
N TYR A 33 -4.13 -7.85 8.13
CA TYR A 33 -2.72 -7.68 8.48
C TYR A 33 -2.43 -6.39 9.26
N VAL A 34 -3.45 -5.58 9.53
CA VAL A 34 -3.31 -4.25 10.14
C VAL A 34 -3.80 -4.26 11.59
N SER A 35 -3.07 -3.59 12.49
CA SER A 35 -3.56 -3.41 13.85
C SER A 35 -4.66 -2.34 13.90
N ARG A 36 -5.78 -2.68 14.55
CA ARG A 36 -6.94 -1.81 14.71
C ARG A 36 -6.58 -0.47 15.34
N GLU A 37 -5.65 -0.45 16.29
CA GLU A 37 -5.26 0.79 16.99
C GLU A 37 -4.64 1.82 16.01
N PHE A 38 -3.75 1.35 15.13
CA PHE A 38 -3.08 2.18 14.14
C PHE A 38 -4.04 2.55 13.01
N ALA A 39 -4.93 1.64 12.61
CA ALA A 39 -5.99 1.93 11.65
C ALA A 39 -6.93 3.05 12.14
N VAL A 40 -7.26 3.07 13.44
CA VAL A 40 -8.11 4.13 14.02
C VAL A 40 -7.37 5.47 14.11
N GLN A 41 -6.09 5.47 14.49
CA GLN A 41 -5.34 6.71 14.70
C GLN A 41 -4.96 7.45 13.40
N GLN A 42 -4.59 6.71 12.36
CA GLN A 42 -4.06 7.31 11.12
C GLN A 42 -4.73 6.78 9.85
N GLY A 43 -5.63 5.81 9.93
CA GLY A 43 -6.23 5.19 8.75
C GLY A 43 -5.31 4.16 8.07
N MET A 44 -5.90 3.35 7.19
CA MET A 44 -5.23 2.21 6.54
C MET A 44 -4.06 2.63 5.63
N THR A 45 -4.22 3.72 4.89
CA THR A 45 -3.22 4.20 3.93
C THR A 45 -3.25 5.72 3.87
N GLY A 46 -2.13 6.33 3.49
CA GLY A 46 -2.09 7.73 3.06
C GLY A 46 -2.12 7.83 1.55
N TYR A 47 -2.54 8.99 1.04
CA TYR A 47 -2.61 9.26 -0.40
C TYR A 47 -1.76 10.47 -0.74
N ALA A 48 -1.08 10.42 -1.88
CA ALA A 48 -0.31 11.53 -2.44
C ALA A 48 -0.51 11.59 -3.95
N LYS A 49 -0.29 12.76 -4.55
CA LYS A 49 -0.29 12.94 -6.02
C LYS A 49 1.11 12.86 -6.64
N ASP A 50 2.14 12.95 -5.80
CA ASP A 50 3.54 12.95 -6.22
C ASP A 50 4.31 11.82 -5.52
N LEU A 51 5.17 11.14 -6.28
CA LEU A 51 5.92 9.99 -5.80
C LEU A 51 7.00 10.41 -4.79
N ILE A 52 7.68 11.52 -5.03
CA ILE A 52 8.75 12.00 -4.14
C ILE A 52 8.14 12.45 -2.82
N ALA A 53 7.03 13.18 -2.86
CA ALA A 53 6.28 13.56 -1.66
C ALA A 53 5.78 12.34 -0.87
N ALA A 54 5.36 11.28 -1.55
CA ALA A 54 4.97 10.03 -0.89
C ALA A 54 6.15 9.35 -0.20
N GLN A 55 7.31 9.28 -0.86
CA GLN A 55 8.54 8.68 -0.33
C GLN A 55 9.09 9.46 0.87
N GLN A 56 8.95 10.78 0.88
CA GLN A 56 9.40 11.65 1.97
C GLN A 56 8.36 11.78 3.11
N ASN A 57 7.20 11.14 2.99
CA ASN A 57 6.14 11.29 3.98
C ASN A 57 6.52 10.64 5.32
N THR A 58 6.23 11.35 6.42
CA THR A 58 6.51 10.87 7.79
C THR A 58 5.83 9.54 8.11
N ARG A 59 4.73 9.18 7.43
CA ARG A 59 4.07 7.87 7.53
C ARG A 59 4.98 6.71 7.15
N VAL A 60 5.73 6.84 6.06
CA VAL A 60 6.55 5.74 5.50
C VAL A 60 8.00 5.78 5.97
N THR A 61 8.39 6.84 6.69
CA THR A 61 9.71 7.03 7.34
C THR A 61 10.88 6.99 6.35
N ASN A 62 12.13 6.87 6.83
CA ASN A 62 13.32 7.25 6.07
C ASN A 62 13.68 6.42 4.81
N ASP A 63 13.19 5.19 4.66
CA ASP A 63 13.58 4.32 3.54
C ASP A 63 12.42 3.39 3.14
N PRO A 64 11.42 3.86 2.38
CA PRO A 64 10.28 3.05 1.99
C PRO A 64 10.57 2.15 0.78
N LEU A 65 10.02 0.93 0.81
CA LEU A 65 9.94 0.09 -0.37
C LEU A 65 8.95 0.72 -1.34
N THR A 66 9.39 1.02 -2.57
CA THR A 66 8.52 1.55 -3.63
C THR A 66 8.20 0.45 -4.63
N ILE A 67 6.92 0.22 -4.88
CA ILE A 67 6.42 -0.75 -5.87
C ILE A 67 5.40 -0.10 -6.80
N LYS A 68 5.09 -0.76 -7.91
CA LYS A 68 4.14 -0.26 -8.92
C LYS A 68 2.87 -1.09 -8.94
N GLY A 69 1.71 -0.42 -8.97
CA GLY A 69 0.43 -1.04 -9.25
C GLY A 69 0.29 -1.39 -10.73
N LEU A 70 -0.19 -2.58 -11.03
CA LEU A 70 -0.44 -3.07 -12.39
C LEU A 70 -1.83 -2.68 -12.88
N LYS A 71 -2.84 -2.82 -12.02
CA LYS A 71 -4.24 -2.50 -12.29
C LYS A 71 -5.00 -2.35 -10.97
N THR A 72 -6.23 -1.90 -11.05
CA THR A 72 -7.16 -1.94 -9.93
C THR A 72 -8.12 -3.11 -10.06
N GLU A 73 -8.68 -3.57 -8.93
CA GLU A 73 -9.82 -4.48 -8.91
C GLU A 73 -10.91 -4.01 -7.95
N GLY A 74 -12.03 -4.74 -7.97
CA GLY A 74 -13.13 -4.55 -7.04
C GLY A 74 -14.03 -3.36 -7.35
N PRO A 75 -15.19 -3.27 -6.67
CA PRO A 75 -16.11 -2.16 -6.83
C PRO A 75 -15.46 -0.88 -6.29
N GLY A 76 -15.27 0.11 -7.16
CA GLY A 76 -14.73 1.43 -6.78
C GLY A 76 -13.26 1.65 -7.12
N ASN A 77 -12.60 0.73 -7.84
CA ASN A 77 -11.21 0.87 -8.32
C ASN A 77 -10.23 1.26 -7.21
N SER A 78 -10.39 0.65 -6.03
CA SER A 78 -9.67 1.05 -4.81
C SER A 78 -8.65 0.00 -4.38
N ASP A 79 -8.83 -1.24 -4.81
CA ASP A 79 -7.91 -2.33 -4.54
C ASP A 79 -6.87 -2.38 -5.66
N ILE A 80 -5.60 -2.50 -5.30
CA ILE A 80 -4.48 -2.41 -6.23
C ILE A 80 -3.82 -3.77 -6.38
N VAL A 81 -3.72 -4.23 -7.62
CA VAL A 81 -3.00 -5.45 -7.99
C VAL A 81 -1.54 -5.10 -8.24
N VAL A 82 -0.62 -5.82 -7.62
CA VAL A 82 0.84 -5.68 -7.81
C VAL A 82 1.41 -6.96 -8.40
N SER A 83 2.62 -6.89 -8.96
CA SER A 83 3.29 -8.07 -9.52
C SER A 83 3.60 -9.10 -8.44
N ASP A 84 3.61 -10.39 -8.78
CA ASP A 84 3.97 -11.46 -7.84
C ASP A 84 5.40 -11.27 -7.30
N ALA A 85 6.30 -10.72 -8.12
CA ALA A 85 7.65 -10.38 -7.71
C ALA A 85 7.69 -9.28 -6.64
N ASP A 86 6.87 -8.23 -6.78
CA ASP A 86 6.79 -7.15 -5.80
C ASP A 86 6.03 -7.57 -4.55
N ALA A 87 4.96 -8.35 -4.69
CA ALA A 87 4.29 -9.01 -3.57
C ALA A 87 5.28 -9.87 -2.76
N GLY A 88 6.11 -10.65 -3.46
CA GLY A 88 7.20 -11.43 -2.86
C GLY A 88 8.19 -10.57 -2.08
N LYS A 89 8.59 -9.40 -2.59
CA LYS A 89 9.48 -8.46 -1.86
C LYS A 89 8.81 -7.91 -0.60
N VAL A 90 7.52 -7.54 -0.69
CA VAL A 90 6.75 -7.03 0.45
C VAL A 90 6.64 -8.10 1.55
N LEU A 91 6.34 -9.34 1.19
CA LEU A 91 6.15 -10.45 2.13
C LEU A 91 7.48 -11.02 2.68
N SER A 92 8.53 -11.08 1.84
CA SER A 92 9.85 -11.62 2.23
C SER A 92 10.60 -10.69 3.17
N SER A 93 10.19 -9.42 3.23
CA SER A 93 10.66 -8.46 4.21
C SER A 93 10.04 -8.80 5.58
N SER A 94 10.44 -9.92 6.16
CA SER A 94 9.84 -10.54 7.35
C SER A 94 10.00 -9.70 8.63
N GLU A 95 11.06 -8.87 8.75
CA GLU A 95 11.19 -7.84 9.81
C GLU A 95 10.23 -6.64 9.61
N ASN A 96 9.66 -6.51 8.41
CA ASN A 96 8.91 -5.37 7.93
C ASN A 96 7.38 -5.58 7.88
N LEU A 97 6.86 -6.80 8.17
CA LEU A 97 5.42 -6.98 8.44
C LEU A 97 4.92 -6.05 9.57
N SER A 98 5.82 -5.66 10.47
CA SER A 98 5.56 -4.68 11.53
C SER A 98 5.17 -3.28 11.01
N PHE A 99 5.62 -2.87 9.81
CA PHE A 99 5.23 -1.59 9.23
C PHE A 99 3.83 -1.66 8.61
N LEU A 100 3.47 -2.81 8.01
CA LEU A 100 2.13 -3.06 7.47
C LEU A 100 1.11 -3.05 8.62
N GLN A 101 1.42 -3.71 9.73
CA GLN A 101 0.59 -3.65 10.95
C GLN A 101 0.38 -2.23 11.48
N LYS A 102 1.35 -1.34 11.27
CA LYS A 102 1.35 0.07 11.67
C LYS A 102 0.86 1.01 10.57
N CYS A 103 0.11 0.52 9.57
CA CYS A 103 -0.44 1.32 8.47
C CYS A 103 0.56 2.23 7.74
N ARG A 104 1.84 1.85 7.68
CA ARG A 104 2.89 2.67 7.05
C ARG A 104 2.91 2.48 5.54
N VAL A 105 1.81 2.84 4.91
CA VAL A 105 1.55 2.65 3.48
C VAL A 105 1.08 3.96 2.86
N MET A 106 1.72 4.38 1.79
CA MET A 106 1.31 5.52 0.95
C MET A 106 0.97 5.02 -0.45
N ILE A 107 -0.14 5.50 -0.98
CA ILE A 107 -0.57 5.23 -2.35
C ILE A 107 -0.47 6.53 -3.14
N VAL A 108 0.22 6.48 -4.28
CA VAL A 108 0.31 7.60 -5.21
C VAL A 108 -0.80 7.46 -6.24
N LEU A 109 -1.64 8.48 -6.34
CA LEU A 109 -2.77 8.56 -7.25
C LEU A 109 -2.56 9.70 -8.25
N ASP A 110 -3.43 9.77 -9.26
CA ASP A 110 -3.54 10.90 -10.20
C ASP A 110 -4.16 12.16 -9.54
#